data_AF-A0A2X0R6R0-F1
#
_entry.id   AF-A0A2X0R6R0-F1
#
_cell.length_a   1.000
_cell.length_b   1.000
_cell.length_c   1.000
_cell.angle_alpha   90.00
_cell.angle_beta   90.00
_cell.angle_gamma   90.00
#
_symmetry.space_group_name_H-M   'P 1'
#
loop_
_entity.id
_entity.type
_entity.pdbx_description
1 polymer ?
#
loop_
_entity_poly.entity_id
_entity_poly.type
_entity_poly.pdbx_seq_one_letter_code
_entity_poly.pdbx_strand_id
1 'polypeptide(L)'
;MADNGGKYLRPSLLLLAAHVVGKVNQQTINLASSIEILHMATLIHDDTIDDSDLRRGNISIQAEFGKDVAVYAGDLLFTNFFDLMLDTTTEHQLPRNKFRGL
;
A
#
# COMPACT_ATOMS: atom_id res chain seq x y z
N MET A 1 2.77 7.25 -9.09
CA MET A 1 1.44 6.85 -8.57
C MET A 1 1.12 7.49 -7.22
N ALA A 2 2.02 7.43 -6.22
CA ALA A 2 1.81 8.09 -4.93
C ALA A 2 1.67 9.63 -5.03
N ASP A 3 2.48 10.28 -5.87
CA ASP A 3 2.46 11.74 -6.04
C ASP A 3 1.39 12.27 -7.02
N ASN A 4 0.67 11.38 -7.73
CA ASN A 4 -0.26 11.77 -8.81
C ASN A 4 -1.73 11.87 -8.35
N GLY A 5 -1.97 12.36 -7.13
CA GLY A 5 -3.32 12.75 -6.71
C GLY A 5 -4.27 11.56 -6.51
N GLY A 6 -3.92 10.65 -5.61
CA GLY A 6 -4.88 9.73 -4.99
C GLY A 6 -6.01 10.52 -4.32
N LYS A 7 -7.26 10.08 -4.45
CA LYS A 7 -8.36 10.65 -3.63
C LYS A 7 -8.27 10.21 -2.16
N TYR A 8 -7.39 9.24 -1.86
CA TYR A 8 -7.18 8.65 -0.54
C TYR A 8 -8.50 8.21 0.13
N LEU A 9 -9.49 7.80 -0.67
CA LEU A 9 -10.82 7.42 -0.18
C LEU A 9 -10.75 6.23 0.79
N ARG A 10 -9.96 5.22 0.46
CA ARG A 10 -9.80 4.01 1.27
C ARG A 10 -9.16 4.30 2.64
N PRO A 11 -7.99 4.97 2.72
CA PRO A 11 -7.42 5.36 4.01
C PRO A 11 -8.31 6.34 4.79
N SER A 12 -8.95 7.31 4.13
CA SER A 12 -9.85 8.26 4.81
C SER A 12 -11.06 7.57 5.44
N LEU A 13 -11.67 6.59 4.76
CA LEU A 13 -12.78 5.81 5.33
C LEU A 13 -12.35 5.03 6.56
N LEU A 14 -11.15 4.44 6.55
CA LEU A 14 -10.60 3.73 7.70
C LEU A 14 -10.38 4.67 8.90
N LEU A 15 -9.75 5.82 8.66
CA LEU A 15 -9.50 6.81 9.71
C LEU A 15 -10.81 7.39 10.27
N LEU A 16 -11.82 7.61 9.42
CA LEU A 16 -13.14 8.06 9.84
C LEU A 16 -13.82 7.00 10.71
N ALA A 17 -13.80 5.73 10.30
CA ALA A 17 -14.33 4.63 11.11
C ALA A 17 -13.61 4.54 12.46
N ALA A 18 -12.29 4.64 12.48
CA ALA A 18 -11.49 4.68 13.71
C ALA A 18 -11.87 5.86 14.61
N HIS A 19 -12.16 7.04 14.03
CA HIS A 19 -12.60 8.22 14.78
C HIS A 19 -14.00 8.08 15.37
N VAL A 20 -14.91 7.37 14.68
CA VAL A 20 -16.27 7.12 15.19
C VAL A 20 -16.26 6.19 16.40
N VAL A 21 -15.40 5.17 16.40
CA VAL A 21 -15.32 4.17 17.48
C VAL A 21 -14.32 4.52 18.58
N GLY A 22 -13.43 5.50 18.34
CA GLY A 22 -12.36 5.84 19.26
C GLY A 22 -11.44 6.95 18.76
N LYS A 23 -10.19 6.96 19.22
CA LYS A 23 -9.21 7.97 18.83
C LYS A 23 -8.29 7.44 17.74
N VAL A 24 -8.11 8.23 16.68
CA VAL A 24 -7.07 8.01 15.68
C VAL A 24 -5.69 8.07 16.36
N ASN A 25 -4.91 7.02 16.17
CA ASN A 25 -3.57 6.86 16.71
C ASN A 25 -2.59 6.37 15.60
N GLN A 26 -1.32 6.21 15.95
CA GLN A 26 -0.30 5.79 14.98
C GLN A 26 -0.62 4.44 14.34
N GLN A 27 -1.20 3.50 15.08
CA GLN A 27 -1.60 2.19 14.55
C GLN A 27 -2.66 2.34 13.46
N THR A 28 -3.70 3.15 13.70
CA THR A 28 -4.76 3.40 12.70
C THR A 28 -4.24 4.15 11.47
N ILE A 29 -3.23 5.01 11.64
CA ILE A 29 -2.55 5.70 10.52
C ILE A 29 -1.72 4.70 9.71
N ASN A 30 -0.95 3.82 10.36
CA ASN A 30 -0.18 2.79 9.69
C ASN A 30 -1.09 1.82 8.93
N LEU A 31 -2.23 1.45 9.52
CA LEU A 31 -3.25 0.62 8.88
C LEU A 31 -3.89 1.31 7.68
N ALA A 32 -4.20 2.62 7.77
CA ALA A 32 -4.70 3.38 6.64
C ALA A 32 -3.67 3.42 5.50
N SER A 33 -2.41 3.68 5.82
CA SER A 33 -1.31 3.69 4.85
C SER A 33 -1.11 2.33 4.17
N SER A 34 -1.20 1.22 4.92
CA SER A 34 -1.06 -0.12 4.35
C SER A 34 -2.16 -0.39 3.32
N ILE A 35 -3.41 0.01 3.61
CA ILE A 35 -4.53 -0.12 2.66
C ILE A 35 -4.29 0.67 1.37
N GLU A 36 -3.69 1.86 1.43
CA GLU A 36 -3.36 2.63 0.23
C GLU A 36 -2.20 1.99 -0.56
N ILE A 37 -1.20 1.42 0.13
CA ILE A 37 -0.13 0.65 -0.53
C ILE A 37 -0.71 -0.55 -1.28
N LEU A 38 -1.59 -1.31 -0.64
CA LEU A 38 -2.30 -2.42 -1.28
C LEU A 38 -3.11 -1.94 -2.49
N HIS A 39 -3.81 -0.81 -2.36
CA HIS A 39 -4.55 -0.24 -3.47
C HIS A 39 -3.64 0.06 -4.67
N MET A 40 -2.49 0.70 -4.44
CA MET A 40 -1.51 0.97 -5.50
C MET A 40 -0.97 -0.31 -6.12
N ALA A 41 -0.64 -1.33 -5.32
CA ALA A 41 -0.17 -2.63 -5.81
C ALA A 41 -1.17 -3.23 -6.81
N THR A 42 -2.45 -3.27 -6.44
CA THR A 42 -3.51 -3.79 -7.31
C THR A 42 -3.69 -2.97 -8.59
N LEU A 43 -3.55 -1.63 -8.54
CA LEU A 43 -3.66 -0.81 -9.75
C LEU A 43 -2.52 -1.07 -10.75
N ILE A 44 -1.31 -1.35 -10.26
CA ILE A 44 -0.17 -1.66 -11.12
C ILE A 44 -0.37 -3.02 -11.79
N HIS A 45 -0.80 -4.03 -11.03
CA HIS A 45 -1.14 -5.34 -11.59
C HIS A 45 -2.30 -5.25 -12.58
N ASP A 46 -3.36 -4.50 -12.25
CA ASP A 46 -4.48 -4.24 -13.16
C ASP A 46 -4.00 -3.58 -14.46
N ASP A 47 -3.17 -2.52 -14.39
CA ASP A 47 -2.63 -1.85 -15.58
C ASP A 47 -1.85 -2.84 -16.48
N THR A 48 -1.20 -3.82 -15.87
CA THR A 48 -0.41 -4.84 -16.57
C THR A 48 -1.28 -5.94 -17.19
N ILE A 49 -2.35 -6.35 -16.48
CA ILE A 49 -3.31 -7.35 -16.98
C ILE A 49 -4.17 -6.75 -18.10
N ASP A 50 -4.55 -5.48 -17.97
CA ASP A 50 -5.42 -4.77 -18.91
C ASP A 50 -4.67 -4.15 -20.09
N ASP A 51 -3.34 -4.33 -20.20
CA ASP A 51 -2.50 -3.69 -21.21
C ASP A 51 -2.72 -2.16 -21.29
N SER A 52 -2.90 -1.52 -20.13
CA SER A 52 -3.25 -0.11 -20.05
C SER A 52 -2.01 0.78 -20.10
N ASP A 53 -1.84 1.56 -21.17
CA ASP A 53 -0.70 2.47 -21.30
C ASP A 53 -0.81 3.74 -20.44
N LEU A 54 -2.02 4.06 -19.99
CA LEU A 54 -2.32 5.28 -19.26
C LEU A 54 -3.15 5.01 -18.01
N ARG A 55 -2.80 5.70 -16.92
CA ARG A 55 -3.59 5.77 -15.69
C ARG A 55 -3.81 7.23 -15.31
N ARG A 56 -5.08 7.65 -15.30
CA ARG A 56 -5.51 9.03 -14.98
C ARG A 56 -4.77 10.09 -15.82
N GLY A 57 -4.57 9.80 -17.10
CA GLY A 57 -3.89 10.69 -18.04
C GLY A 57 -2.36 10.70 -17.94
N ASN A 58 -1.76 9.90 -17.05
CA ASN A 58 -0.32 9.73 -16.94
C ASN A 58 0.10 8.37 -17.49
N ILE A 59 1.35 8.25 -17.94
CA ILE A 59 1.94 6.98 -18.38
C ILE A 59 1.89 5.96 -17.22
N SER A 60 1.46 4.74 -17.51
CA SER A 60 1.46 3.65 -16.53
C SER A 60 2.87 3.06 -16.35
N ILE A 61 3.10 2.35 -15.24
CA ILE A 61 4.41 1.74 -14.96
C ILE A 61 4.77 0.70 -16.04
N GLN A 62 3.78 -0.06 -16.53
CA GLN A 62 4.02 -1.07 -17.57
C GLN A 62 4.39 -0.45 -18.91
N ALA A 63 3.81 0.70 -19.27
CA ALA A 63 4.18 1.43 -20.49
C ALA A 63 5.54 2.12 -20.38
N GLU A 64 5.90 2.62 -19.19
CA GLU A 64 7.18 3.33 -18.99
C GLU A 64 8.36 2.36 -18.84
N PHE A 65 8.19 1.25 -18.13
CA PHE A 65 9.29 0.36 -17.72
C PHE A 65 9.13 -1.09 -18.18
N GLY A 66 8.03 -1.43 -18.84
CA GLY A 66 7.72 -2.78 -19.30
C GLY A 66 6.96 -3.62 -18.27
N LYS A 67 6.32 -4.68 -18.77
CA LYS A 67 5.43 -5.55 -17.98
C LYS A 67 6.14 -6.23 -16.80
N ASP A 68 7.33 -6.79 -17.02
CA ASP A 68 8.04 -7.52 -15.97
C ASP A 68 8.36 -6.60 -14.78
N VAL A 69 8.83 -5.38 -15.06
CA VAL A 69 9.10 -4.37 -14.02
C VAL A 69 7.82 -3.97 -13.29
N ALA A 70 6.70 -3.81 -14.01
CA ALA A 70 5.42 -3.50 -13.39
C ALA A 70 4.92 -4.61 -12.46
N VAL A 71 5.05 -5.88 -12.86
CA VAL A 71 4.71 -7.03 -12.00
C VAL A 71 5.54 -7.00 -10.72
N TYR A 72 6.87 -6.86 -10.82
CA TYR A 72 7.75 -6.80 -9.65
C TYR A 72 7.48 -5.59 -8.76
N ALA A 73 7.15 -4.43 -9.34
CA ALA A 73 6.77 -3.25 -8.58
C ALA A 73 5.47 -3.48 -7.78
N GLY A 74 4.47 -4.14 -8.39
CA GLY A 74 3.25 -4.55 -7.70
C GLY A 74 3.54 -5.51 -6.55
N ASP A 75 4.36 -6.53 -6.76
CA ASP A 75 4.73 -7.53 -5.75
C ASP A 75 5.51 -6.92 -4.57
N LEU A 76 6.41 -5.96 -4.85
CA LEU A 76 7.13 -5.21 -3.83
C LEU A 76 6.18 -4.40 -2.95
N LEU A 77 5.23 -3.67 -3.56
CA LEU A 77 4.22 -2.93 -2.80
C LEU A 77 3.32 -3.88 -1.99
N PHE A 78 2.97 -5.03 -2.55
CA PHE A 78 2.18 -6.04 -1.85
C PHE A 78 2.93 -6.61 -0.63
N THR A 79 4.24 -6.80 -0.74
CA THR A 79 5.11 -7.21 0.39
C THR A 79 5.19 -6.11 1.46
N ASN A 80 5.41 -4.85 1.05
CA ASN A 80 5.44 -3.70 1.97
C ASN A 80 4.10 -3.53 2.72
N PHE A 81 2.98 -3.83 2.08
CA PHE A 81 1.66 -3.86 2.73
C PHE A 81 1.66 -4.85 3.91
N PHE A 82 2.13 -6.08 3.70
CA PHE A 82 2.20 -7.08 4.77
C PHE A 82 3.15 -6.67 5.89
N ASP A 83 4.33 -6.14 5.56
CA ASP A 83 5.29 -5.67 6.57
C ASP A 83 4.66 -4.60 7.47
N LEU A 84 3.97 -3.62 6.88
CA LEU A 84 3.31 -2.55 7.64
C LEU A 84 2.12 -3.06 8.46
N MET A 85 1.37 -4.03 7.94
CA MET A 85 0.28 -4.71 8.67
C MET A 85 0.79 -5.47 9.89
N LEU A 86 1.88 -6.22 9.73
CA LEU A 86 2.52 -6.98 10.80
C LEU A 86 3.04 -6.04 11.89
N ASP A 87 3.76 -4.99 11.51
CA ASP A 87 4.27 -4.00 12.47
C ASP A 87 3.14 -3.30 13.25
N THR A 88 1.96 -3.12 12.63
CA THR A 88 0.80 -2.51 13.28
C THR A 88 0.07 -3.46 14.24
N THR A 89 0.05 -4.76 13.94
CA THR A 89 -0.68 -5.77 14.74
C THR A 89 0.14 -6.29 15.93
N THR A 90 1.48 -6.28 15.81
CA THR A 90 2.36 -6.97 16.76
C THR A 90 2.68 -6.16 18.02
N GLU A 91 2.19 -4.93 18.16
CA GLU A 91 2.36 -4.14 19.40
C GLU A 91 1.66 -4.75 20.63
N HIS A 92 0.87 -5.83 20.48
CA HIS A 92 0.25 -6.49 21.63
C HIS A 92 0.87 -7.83 22.09
N GLN A 93 1.88 -8.46 21.46
CA GLN A 93 2.31 -9.77 22.03
C GLN A 93 3.63 -10.47 21.69
N LEU A 94 4.62 -9.91 20.98
CA LEU A 94 5.90 -10.64 20.80
C LEU A 94 7.14 -9.79 21.09
N PRO A 95 8.05 -10.24 21.96
CA PRO A 95 9.33 -9.57 22.16
C PRO A 95 10.08 -9.58 20.83
N ARG A 96 10.41 -8.39 20.32
CA ARG A 96 11.27 -8.20 19.14
C ARG A 96 12.67 -8.74 19.45
N ASN A 97 12.87 -10.04 19.26
CA ASN A 97 14.20 -10.63 19.30
C ASN A 97 14.97 -10.21 18.04
N LYS A 98 16.14 -9.63 18.31
CA LYS A 98 17.16 -9.16 17.40
C LYS A 98 17.51 -10.20 16.31
N PHE A 99 17.05 -9.98 15.09
CA PHE A 99 17.64 -10.59 13.88
C PHE A 99 17.90 -9.54 12.78
N ARG A 100 18.40 -8.37 13.19
CA ARG A 100 19.08 -7.43 12.29
C ARG A 100 20.55 -7.40 12.70
N GLY A 101 21.31 -8.38 12.24
CA GLY A 101 22.71 -8.58 12.62
C GLY A 101 23.32 -9.88 12.08
N LEU A 102 23.00 -10.24 10.84
CA LEU A 102 23.79 -11.16 10.01
C LEU A 102 23.93 -10.53 8.62
#